data_AF-A0A7X1ZLC7-F1
#
_entry.id   AF-A0A7X1ZLC7-F1
#
_cell.length_a   1.000
_cell.length_b   1.000
_cell.length_c   1.000
_cell.angle_alpha   90.00
_cell.angle_beta   90.00
_cell.angle_gamma   90.00
#
_symmetry.space_group_name_H-M   'P 1'
#
loop_
_entity.id
_entity.type
_entity.pdbx_description
1 polymer ?
#
loop_
_entity_poly.entity_id
_entity_poly.type
_entity_poly.pdbx_seq_one_letter_code
_entity_poly.pdbx_strand_id
1 'polypeptide(L)' 'GGETELIINKQRRGPVGKIDLIFISEYARFEPRSFREIK' A
#
# COMPACT_ATOMS: atom_id res chain seq x y z
N GLY A 1 9.00 -7.23 7.97
CA GLY A 1 8.03 -6.50 7.13
C GLY A 1 7.16 -7.48 6.37
N GLY A 2 5.98 -7.07 5.89
CA GLY A 2 4.99 -7.96 5.28
C GLY A 2 3.97 -7.24 4.39
N GLU A 3 3.13 -8.00 3.70
CA GLU A 3 2.02 -7.46 2.88
C GLU A 3 0.98 -6.78 3.77
N THR A 4 0.40 -5.67 3.28
CA THR A 4 -0.59 -4.86 4.00
C THR A 4 -1.51 -4.13 3.03
N GLU A 5 -2.61 -3.57 3.54
CA GLU A 5 -3.63 -2.88 2.74
C GLU A 5 -3.82 -1.43 3.22
N LEU A 6 -3.90 -0.49 2.28
CA LEU A 6 -4.37 0.87 2.54
C LEU A 6 -5.84 0.98 2.12
N ILE A 7 -6.72 1.22 3.08
CA ILE A 7 -8.17 1.37 2.86
C ILE A 7 -8.54 2.84 2.72
N ILE A 8 -9.04 3.22 1.55
CA ILE A 8 -9.60 4.54 1.29
C ILE A 8 -11.11 4.47 1.50
N ASN A 9 -11.56 4.77 2.72
CA ASN A 9 -12.98 4.72 3.07
C ASN A 9 -13.77 5.99 2.67
N LYS A 10 -13.08 7.13 2.49
CA LYS A 10 -13.73 8.38 2.09
C LYS A 10 -12.88 9.17 1.13
N GLN A 11 -13.46 9.48 -0.03
CA GLN A 11 -12.90 10.37 -1.03
C GLN A 11 -14.02 11.27 -1.57
N ARG A 12 -13.88 12.60 -1.53
CA ARG A 12 -15.02 13.54 -1.71
C ARG A 12 -15.65 13.49 -3.11
N ARG A 13 -14.86 13.19 -4.14
CA ARG A 13 -15.26 13.14 -5.55
C ARG A 13 -14.43 12.12 -6.34
N GLY A 14 -14.08 11.01 -5.71
CA GLY A 14 -13.23 9.99 -6.31
C GLY A 14 -13.58 8.61 -5.79
N PRO A 15 -13.01 7.56 -6.40
CA PRO A 15 -13.27 6.21 -6.00
C PRO A 15 -12.76 5.97 -4.56
N VAL A 16 -13.54 5.19 -3.83
CA VAL A 16 -13.12 4.51 -2.59
C VAL A 16 -12.59 3.13 -2.97
N GLY A 17 -11.77 2.53 -2.10
CA GLY A 17 -11.21 1.22 -2.40
C GLY A 17 -10.04 0.86 -1.52
N LYS A 18 -9.25 -0.11 -1.98
CA LYS A 18 -8.08 -0.63 -1.30
C LYS A 18 -6.87 -0.59 -2.22
N ILE A 19 -5.70 -0.40 -1.64
CA ILE A 19 -4.41 -0.44 -2.33
C ILE A 19 -3.51 -1.42 -1.57
N ASP A 20 -2.98 -2.42 -2.28
CA ASP A 20 -2.01 -3.36 -1.73
C ASP A 20 -0.64 -2.69 -1.59
N LEU A 21 -0.04 -2.79 -0.40
CA LEU A 21 1.25 -2.23 -0.06
C LEU A 21 2.12 -3.28 0.64
N ILE A 22 3.40 -2.94 0.82
CA ILE A 22 4.35 -3.69 1.63
C ILE A 22 4.86 -2.79 2.75
N PHE A 23 4.81 -3.30 3.98
CA PHE A 23 5.41 -2.63 5.13
C PHE A 23 6.85 -3.12 5.37
N ILE A 24 7.82 -2.22 5.28
CA ILE A 24 9.24 -2.46 5.56
C ILE A 24 9.52 -2.07 7.00
N SER A 25 9.67 -3.07 7.87
CA SER A 25 9.81 -2.88 9.32
C SER A 25 11.12 -2.20 9.73
N GLU A 26 12.20 -2.38 8.97
CA GLU A 26 13.51 -1.79 9.26
C GLU A 26 13.49 -0.25 9.19
N TYR A 27 12.62 0.30 8.35
CA TYR A 27 12.51 1.74 8.11
C TYR A 27 11.14 2.31 8.49
N ALA A 28 10.26 1.46 9.07
CA ALA A 28 8.85 1.78 9.34
C ALA A 28 8.15 2.44 8.13
N ARG A 29 8.37 1.90 6.93
CA ARG A 29 7.98 2.52 5.65
C ARG A 29 7.00 1.65 4.86
N PHE A 30 6.05 2.28 4.17
CA PHE A 30 5.14 1.60 3.24
C PHE A 30 5.58 1.86 1.80
N GLU A 31 5.67 0.79 1.00
CA GLU A 31 6.04 0.85 -0.41
C GLU A 31 5.00 0.17 -1.29
N PRO A 32 4.84 0.58 -2.57
CA PRO A 32 3.96 -0.09 -3.52
C PRO A 32 4.39 -1.53 -3.79
N ARG A 33 3.42 -2.44 -3.94
CA ARG A 33 3.70 -3.86 -4.24
C ARG A 33 4.48 -4.05 -5.56
N SER A 34 4.22 -3.22 -6.57
CA SER A 34 4.86 -3.27 -7.89
C SER A 34 6.37 -3.02 -7.87
N PHE A 35 6.90 -2.39 -6.82
CA PHE A 35 8.35 -2.15 -6.70
C PHE A 35 9.16 -3.45 -6.54
N ARG A 36 8.52 -4.56 -6.19
CA ARG A 36 9.16 -5.88 -6.00
C ARG A 36 9.04 -6.83 -7.20
N GLU A 37 8.21 -6.50 -8.19
CA GLU A 37 8.03 -7.33 -9.41
C GLU A 37 9.08 -7.06 -10.49
N ILE A 38 9.94 -6.05 -10.31
CA ILE A 38 11.15 -5.89 -11.13
C ILE A 38 12.20 -6.87 -10.59
N LYS A 39 12.19 -8.10 -11.10
CA LYS A 39 13.20 -9.11 -10.82
C LYS A 39 13.65 -9.79 -12.10
#